data_AF-C4K4U2-F1
#
_entry.id   AF-C4K4U2-F1
#
_cell.length_a   1.000
_cell.length_b   1.000
_cell.length_c   1.000
_cell.angle_alpha   90.00
_cell.angle_beta   90.00
_cell.angle_gamma   90.00
#
_symmetry.space_group_name_H-M   'P 1'
#
loop_
_entity.id
_entity.type
_entity.pdbx_description
1 polymer ?
#
loop_
_entity_poly.entity_id
_entity_poly.type
_entity_poly.pdbx_seq_one_letter_code
_entity_poly.pdbx_strand_id
1 'polypeptide(L)'
;MSTISNTVFSQNTCFTYPLSHKRLNRILKSDSLKEAQFMGLIDRLFDRFFRNGQKRETIIKLYEQIACPPNEEKTFEEMPYFNMALRFDKLRQLANEEYQQDFKILINDNDSSSYSFSFVICDDVIFESDWLSREKNANCFQGICTLQVTQQFEDDLYQYPQYLDTDKLIKLRIQTMSDEPEVQRMLEDNLKNPAFSGLNLIEIKDLPSEEGRGNNCFVAEFNDGKLKLSNRRATVGEFRAEPLKQALLKRDFDNLEQLCSLGLGLMTKENPLLSPIIAFSEMNLKQRLNIEISKSLDHHHNLDFLKTLLSVRPIGKTNTTLCKFFGLEMNTKI
;
A
#
# COMPACT_ATOMS: atom_id res chain seq x y z
N MET A 1 -35.58 13.17 -46.51
CA MET A 1 -35.87 12.55 -45.21
C MET A 1 -34.60 11.87 -44.74
N SER A 2 -33.90 12.48 -43.79
CA SER A 2 -32.67 11.94 -43.19
C SER A 2 -32.83 12.07 -41.68
N THR A 3 -32.89 10.93 -41.00
CA THR A 3 -32.99 10.82 -39.56
C THR A 3 -31.57 10.75 -38.98
N ILE A 4 -31.24 11.77 -38.19
CA ILE A 4 -30.08 11.83 -37.31
C ILE A 4 -30.45 11.08 -36.03
N SER A 5 -29.67 10.05 -35.65
CA SER A 5 -29.82 9.35 -34.37
C SER A 5 -28.95 10.00 -33.30
N ASN A 6 -29.61 10.30 -32.18
CA ASN A 6 -29.13 11.01 -31.00
C ASN A 6 -27.94 10.33 -30.31
N THR A 7 -26.88 11.11 -30.09
CA THR A 7 -25.84 10.81 -29.08
C THR A 7 -26.26 11.40 -27.74
N VAL A 8 -26.28 10.57 -26.71
CA VAL A 8 -26.64 10.91 -25.33
C VAL A 8 -25.54 11.77 -24.72
N PHE A 9 -25.88 13.01 -24.36
CA PHE A 9 -25.07 13.89 -23.52
C PHE A 9 -25.05 13.33 -22.09
N SER A 10 -23.89 12.89 -21.63
CA SER A 10 -23.61 12.69 -20.20
C SER A 10 -23.20 14.03 -19.59
N GLN A 11 -23.89 14.41 -18.52
CA GLN A 11 -23.76 15.70 -17.83
C GLN A 11 -22.48 15.75 -16.98
N ASN A 12 -21.48 16.50 -17.43
CA ASN A 12 -20.35 16.90 -16.60
C ASN A 12 -20.79 18.00 -15.63
N THR A 13 -20.81 17.69 -14.32
CA THR A 13 -20.91 18.71 -13.27
C THR A 13 -19.54 19.37 -13.07
N CYS A 14 -19.34 20.49 -13.78
CA CYS A 14 -18.15 21.32 -13.64
C CYS A 14 -18.22 22.12 -12.33
N PHE A 15 -17.39 21.76 -11.35
CA PHE A 15 -17.11 22.64 -10.22
C PHE A 15 -16.40 23.91 -10.73
N THR A 16 -17.16 25.02 -10.78
CA THR A 16 -16.69 26.32 -11.26
C THR A 16 -15.93 27.07 -10.16
N TYR A 17 -14.61 26.97 -10.18
CA TYR A 17 -13.74 27.91 -9.46
C TYR A 17 -13.41 29.12 -10.34
N PRO A 18 -13.28 30.33 -9.77
CA PRO A 18 -12.97 31.52 -10.55
C PRO A 18 -11.60 31.40 -11.21
N LEU A 19 -11.59 31.47 -12.54
CA LEU A 19 -10.37 31.44 -13.36
C LEU A 19 -9.50 32.66 -13.05
N SER A 20 -8.29 32.45 -12.53
CA SER A 20 -7.34 33.55 -12.28
C SER A 20 -6.90 34.20 -13.60
N HIS A 21 -6.62 35.51 -13.59
CA HIS A 21 -6.19 36.26 -14.78
C HIS A 21 -4.92 35.66 -15.46
N LYS A 22 -4.04 35.03 -14.68
CA LYS A 22 -2.87 34.31 -15.21
C LYS A 22 -3.26 33.03 -15.98
N ARG A 23 -4.33 32.34 -15.55
CA ARG A 23 -4.87 31.12 -16.18
C ARG A 23 -5.59 31.43 -17.49
N LEU A 24 -6.37 32.52 -17.51
CA LEU A 24 -7.00 33.04 -18.74
C LEU A 24 -5.96 33.44 -19.79
N ASN A 25 -4.94 34.21 -19.41
CA ASN A 25 -3.90 34.66 -20.35
C ASN A 25 -3.00 33.54 -20.89
N ARG A 26 -2.96 32.37 -20.25
CA ARG A 26 -2.22 31.19 -20.74
C ARG A 26 -3.06 30.33 -21.68
N ILE A 27 -4.32 30.11 -21.34
CA ILE A 27 -5.29 29.40 -22.21
C ILE A 27 -5.52 30.18 -23.50
N LEU A 28 -5.52 31.52 -23.44
CA LEU A 28 -5.62 32.37 -24.64
C LEU A 28 -4.39 32.31 -25.55
N LYS A 29 -3.28 31.73 -25.08
CA LYS A 29 -2.02 31.58 -25.84
C LYS A 29 -1.74 30.13 -26.27
N SER A 30 -2.60 29.17 -25.93
CA SER A 30 -2.44 27.78 -26.38
C SER A 30 -2.91 27.63 -27.82
N ASP A 31 -2.15 26.91 -28.65
CA ASP A 31 -2.43 26.75 -30.08
C ASP A 31 -3.52 25.70 -30.34
N SER A 32 -3.97 24.96 -29.30
CA SER A 32 -5.06 23.98 -29.42
C SER A 32 -5.88 23.79 -28.13
N LEU A 33 -7.13 23.33 -28.30
CA LEU A 33 -8.05 23.00 -27.18
C LEU A 33 -7.52 21.86 -26.29
N LYS A 34 -6.76 20.92 -26.87
CA LYS A 34 -6.12 19.81 -26.16
C LYS A 34 -5.00 20.31 -25.24
N GLU A 35 -4.25 21.31 -25.68
CA GLU A 35 -3.19 21.96 -24.90
C GLU A 35 -3.76 22.81 -23.75
N ALA A 36 -4.88 23.52 -23.97
CA ALA A 36 -5.58 24.25 -22.92
C ALA A 36 -6.12 23.33 -21.81
N GLN A 37 -6.68 22.17 -22.18
CA GLN A 37 -7.16 21.15 -21.24
C GLN A 37 -6.00 20.50 -20.48
N PHE A 38 -4.91 20.18 -21.17
CA PHE A 38 -3.66 19.68 -20.59
C PHE A 38 -3.09 20.64 -19.54
N MET A 39 -3.00 21.94 -19.84
CA MET A 39 -2.53 22.95 -18.88
C MET A 39 -3.45 23.07 -17.66
N GLY A 40 -4.76 22.98 -17.85
CA GLY A 40 -5.74 22.99 -16.77
C GLY A 40 -5.68 21.76 -15.86
N LEU A 41 -5.27 20.59 -16.39
CA LEU A 41 -5.09 19.36 -15.62
C LEU A 41 -3.74 19.36 -14.89
N ILE A 42 -2.65 19.78 -15.54
CA ILE A 42 -1.32 19.89 -14.91
C ILE A 42 -1.33 20.88 -13.73
N ASP A 43 -1.92 22.07 -13.89
CA ASP A 43 -1.99 23.02 -12.79
C ASP A 43 -2.85 22.49 -11.63
N ARG A 44 -3.97 21.79 -11.92
CA ARG A 44 -4.75 21.06 -10.91
C ARG A 44 -3.91 19.97 -10.22
N LEU A 45 -3.10 19.24 -10.98
CA LEU A 45 -2.23 18.19 -10.46
C LEU A 45 -1.22 18.78 -9.45
N PHE A 46 -0.54 19.87 -9.79
CA PHE A 46 0.41 20.52 -8.88
C PHE A 46 -0.26 21.13 -7.65
N ASP A 47 -1.36 21.87 -7.85
CA ASP A 47 -2.04 22.58 -6.77
C ASP A 47 -2.70 21.62 -5.78
N ARG A 48 -3.06 20.41 -6.20
CA ARG A 48 -3.74 19.42 -5.36
C ARG A 48 -2.80 18.32 -4.87
N PHE A 49 -2.01 17.70 -5.73
CA PHE A 49 -1.33 16.43 -5.43
C PHE A 49 0.13 16.56 -5.04
N PHE A 50 0.84 17.62 -5.46
CA PHE A 50 2.32 17.69 -5.39
C PHE A 50 2.86 18.89 -4.60
N ARG A 51 2.14 19.34 -3.56
CA ARG A 51 2.45 20.57 -2.80
C ARG A 51 3.85 20.57 -2.13
N ASN A 52 4.45 19.40 -1.89
CA ASN A 52 5.65 19.24 -1.05
C ASN A 52 6.99 19.20 -1.83
N GLY A 53 7.29 20.26 -2.60
CA GLY A 53 8.65 20.56 -3.04
C GLY A 53 9.29 19.61 -4.08
N GLN A 54 8.52 18.73 -4.70
CA GLN A 54 9.03 17.93 -5.82
C GLN A 54 9.23 18.79 -7.08
N LYS A 55 10.25 18.47 -7.87
CA LYS A 55 10.61 19.26 -9.07
C LYS A 55 9.47 19.18 -10.09
N ARG A 56 8.79 20.32 -10.28
CA ARG A 56 7.69 20.53 -11.24
C ARG A 56 8.01 19.97 -12.64
N GLU A 57 9.23 20.18 -13.10
CA GLU A 57 9.71 19.68 -14.40
C GLU A 57 9.69 18.15 -14.50
N THR A 58 10.03 17.43 -13.42
CA THR A 58 10.05 15.95 -13.41
C THR A 58 8.65 15.37 -13.53
N ILE A 59 7.68 15.95 -12.81
CA ILE A 59 6.28 15.52 -12.83
C ILE A 59 5.65 15.82 -14.21
N ILE A 60 5.90 17.00 -14.78
CA ILE A 60 5.44 17.34 -16.14
C ILE A 60 6.02 16.36 -17.16
N LYS A 61 7.33 16.13 -17.11
CA LYS A 61 8.00 15.20 -18.02
C LYS A 61 7.46 13.77 -17.91
N LEU A 62 7.23 13.28 -16.69
CA LEU A 62 6.63 11.97 -16.46
C LEU A 62 5.20 11.88 -17.01
N TYR A 63 4.38 12.91 -16.77
CA TYR A 63 3.02 12.97 -17.29
C TYR A 63 3.00 12.98 -18.82
N GLU A 64 3.85 13.78 -19.46
CA GLU A 64 3.97 13.85 -20.93
C GLU A 64 4.38 12.50 -21.52
N GLN A 65 5.33 11.80 -20.90
CA GLN A 65 5.77 10.46 -21.31
C GLN A 65 4.65 9.40 -21.21
N ILE A 66 3.61 9.65 -20.42
CA ILE A 66 2.46 8.75 -20.27
C ILE A 66 1.34 9.15 -21.24
N ALA A 67 1.00 10.44 -21.30
CA ALA A 67 -0.09 10.96 -22.11
C ALA A 67 0.24 11.01 -23.62
N CYS A 68 1.51 11.14 -23.97
CA CYS A 68 2.00 11.27 -25.34
C CYS A 68 3.28 10.42 -25.53
N PRO A 69 3.18 9.08 -25.52
CA PRO A 69 4.34 8.21 -25.68
C PRO A 69 5.00 8.44 -27.06
N PRO A 70 6.35 8.55 -27.13
CA PRO A 70 7.05 8.72 -28.40
C PRO A 70 6.81 7.53 -29.33
N ASN A 71 6.71 7.79 -30.63
CA ASN A 71 6.37 6.78 -31.64
C ASN A 71 7.33 5.57 -31.67
N GLU A 72 8.57 5.72 -31.22
CA GLU A 72 9.59 4.67 -31.16
C GLU A 72 9.38 3.67 -30.01
N GLU A 73 8.59 4.02 -28.98
CA GLU A 73 8.11 3.08 -27.96
C GLU A 73 7.03 2.14 -28.50
N LYS A 74 6.63 2.25 -29.78
CA LYS A 74 5.69 1.31 -30.42
C LYS A 74 6.38 0.15 -31.14
N THR A 75 7.71 0.17 -31.27
CA THR A 75 8.43 -0.69 -32.23
C THR A 75 9.54 -1.57 -31.67
N PHE A 76 9.81 -1.55 -30.36
CA PHE A 76 10.75 -2.51 -29.75
C PHE A 76 10.03 -3.46 -28.78
N GLU A 77 10.24 -4.74 -29.08
CA GLU A 77 9.98 -5.97 -28.34
C GLU A 77 9.51 -5.83 -26.86
N GLU A 78 8.33 -6.40 -26.62
CA GLU A 78 7.77 -6.94 -25.37
C GLU A 78 7.37 -6.03 -24.18
N MET A 79 7.86 -4.78 -23.99
CA MET A 79 7.54 -4.04 -22.75
C MET A 79 7.26 -2.51 -22.75
N PRO A 80 6.85 -1.84 -23.85
CA PRO A 80 6.60 -0.39 -23.80
C PRO A 80 5.42 0.00 -22.89
N TYR A 81 4.31 -0.72 -22.95
CA TYR A 81 3.13 -0.45 -22.12
C TYR A 81 3.37 -0.71 -20.63
N PHE A 82 4.17 -1.73 -20.29
CA PHE A 82 4.56 -1.96 -18.90
C PHE A 82 5.46 -0.83 -18.37
N ASN A 83 6.41 -0.34 -19.19
CA ASN A 83 7.23 0.81 -18.83
C ASN A 83 6.39 2.08 -18.61
N MET A 84 5.34 2.30 -19.41
CA MET A 84 4.38 3.38 -19.17
C MET A 84 3.63 3.20 -17.84
N ALA A 85 3.22 1.97 -17.51
CA ALA A 85 2.59 1.66 -16.23
C ALA A 85 3.53 1.91 -15.04
N LEU A 86 4.84 1.60 -15.18
CA LEU A 86 5.85 1.94 -14.17
C LEU A 86 6.01 3.46 -14.00
N ARG A 87 5.97 4.24 -15.09
CA ARG A 87 6.00 5.70 -15.03
C ARG A 87 4.76 6.25 -14.32
N PHE A 88 3.58 5.70 -14.61
CA PHE A 88 2.34 6.07 -13.96
C PHE A 88 2.35 5.75 -12.46
N ASP A 89 2.83 4.56 -12.10
CA ASP A 89 3.01 4.20 -10.69
C ASP A 89 4.01 5.11 -9.97
N LYS A 90 5.11 5.47 -10.63
CA LYS A 90 6.04 6.48 -10.10
C LYS A 90 5.37 7.83 -9.91
N LEU A 91 4.54 8.28 -10.87
CA LEU A 91 3.78 9.51 -10.75
C LEU A 91 2.82 9.48 -9.54
N ARG A 92 2.17 8.34 -9.28
CA ARG A 92 1.36 8.11 -8.07
C ARG A 92 2.22 8.20 -6.80
N GLN A 93 3.37 7.53 -6.73
CA GLN A 93 4.27 7.58 -5.56
C GLN A 93 4.79 8.99 -5.26
N LEU A 94 4.88 9.85 -6.28
CA LEU A 94 5.28 11.25 -6.13
C LEU A 94 4.18 12.12 -5.52
N ALA A 95 2.91 11.71 -5.61
CA ALA A 95 1.79 12.44 -5.03
C ALA A 95 1.79 12.34 -3.50
N ASN A 96 1.23 13.34 -2.84
CA ASN A 96 0.96 13.29 -1.40
C ASN A 96 0.16 12.02 -1.06
N GLU A 97 0.52 11.35 0.04
CA GLU A 97 -0.07 10.05 0.45
C GLU A 97 -1.61 10.08 0.44
N GLU A 98 -2.22 11.18 0.89
CA GLU A 98 -3.68 11.37 0.96
C GLU A 98 -4.42 11.31 -0.39
N TYR A 99 -3.69 11.51 -1.49
CA TYR A 99 -4.26 11.54 -2.83
C TYR A 99 -3.78 10.40 -3.73
N GLN A 100 -2.99 9.45 -3.22
CA GLN A 100 -2.49 8.33 -4.05
C GLN A 100 -3.62 7.44 -4.59
N GLN A 101 -4.70 7.29 -3.82
CA GLN A 101 -5.92 6.56 -4.22
C GLN A 101 -6.68 7.18 -5.42
N ASP A 102 -6.40 8.45 -5.74
CA ASP A 102 -7.01 9.11 -6.90
C ASP A 102 -6.34 8.64 -8.22
N PHE A 103 -5.19 7.97 -8.15
CA PHE A 103 -4.48 7.41 -9.31
C PHE A 103 -4.84 5.93 -9.47
N LYS A 104 -5.53 5.60 -10.56
CA LYS A 104 -6.07 4.25 -10.79
C LYS A 104 -5.62 3.68 -12.12
N ILE A 105 -5.22 2.41 -12.06
CA ILE A 105 -5.11 1.56 -13.26
C ILE A 105 -6.43 0.79 -13.37
N LEU A 106 -7.14 0.97 -14.49
CA LEU A 106 -8.33 0.17 -14.81
C LEU A 106 -7.96 -0.84 -15.88
N ILE A 107 -8.36 -2.09 -15.70
CA ILE A 107 -8.15 -3.18 -16.67
C ILE A 107 -9.53 -3.63 -17.12
N ASN A 108 -9.75 -3.57 -18.42
CA ASN A 108 -10.98 -4.00 -19.06
C ASN A 108 -10.73 -5.34 -19.75
N ASP A 109 -11.58 -6.30 -19.44
CA ASP A 109 -11.55 -7.63 -20.03
C ASP A 109 -12.79 -7.80 -20.90
N ASN A 110 -12.61 -8.06 -22.19
CA ASN A 110 -13.72 -8.38 -23.09
C ASN A 110 -14.00 -9.89 -23.07
N ASP A 111 -12.93 -10.69 -23.21
CA ASP A 111 -12.94 -12.16 -23.26
C ASP A 111 -11.64 -12.72 -22.64
N SER A 112 -11.51 -14.05 -22.57
CA SER A 112 -10.30 -14.72 -22.04
C SER A 112 -9.02 -14.51 -22.87
N SER A 113 -9.11 -13.91 -24.06
CA SER A 113 -8.01 -13.78 -25.02
C SER A 113 -7.46 -12.37 -25.19
N SER A 114 -8.19 -11.34 -24.75
CA SER A 114 -7.83 -9.93 -24.96
C SER A 114 -8.08 -9.07 -23.72
N TYR A 115 -7.38 -7.95 -23.64
CA TYR A 115 -7.52 -6.98 -22.56
C TYR A 115 -7.20 -5.57 -23.06
N SER A 116 -7.73 -4.56 -22.40
CA SER A 116 -7.25 -3.18 -22.50
C SER A 116 -7.04 -2.60 -21.10
N PHE A 117 -6.32 -1.48 -21.01
CA PHE A 117 -6.12 -0.80 -19.74
C PHE A 117 -6.13 0.71 -19.91
N SER A 118 -6.44 1.42 -18.84
CA SER A 118 -6.39 2.87 -18.78
C SER A 118 -5.74 3.38 -17.49
N PHE A 119 -5.13 4.55 -17.59
CA PHE A 119 -4.59 5.31 -16.47
C PHE A 119 -5.49 6.49 -16.18
N VAL A 120 -6.01 6.55 -14.97
CA VAL A 120 -7.00 7.54 -14.55
C VAL A 120 -6.46 8.31 -13.35
N ILE A 121 -6.59 9.64 -13.36
CA ILE A 121 -6.42 10.46 -12.15
C ILE A 121 -7.74 11.15 -11.85
N CYS A 122 -8.27 10.93 -10.65
CA CYS A 122 -9.66 11.24 -10.29
C CYS A 122 -10.64 10.60 -11.28
N ASP A 123 -11.20 11.40 -12.17
CA ASP A 123 -12.15 11.00 -13.21
C ASP A 123 -11.60 11.23 -14.62
N ASP A 124 -10.38 11.78 -14.73
CA ASP A 124 -9.76 12.12 -16.01
C ASP A 124 -8.92 10.93 -16.51
N VAL A 125 -9.30 10.37 -17.66
CA VAL A 125 -8.51 9.34 -18.36
C VAL A 125 -7.33 10.02 -19.05
N ILE A 126 -6.11 9.64 -18.67
CA ILE A 126 -4.86 10.23 -19.18
C ILE A 126 -4.30 9.42 -20.32
N PHE A 127 -4.52 8.11 -20.27
CA PHE A 127 -4.10 7.18 -21.30
C PHE A 127 -5.08 6.01 -21.32
N GLU A 128 -5.34 5.51 -22.53
CA GLU A 128 -6.10 4.29 -22.77
C GLU A 128 -5.37 3.51 -23.86
N SER A 129 -5.19 2.21 -23.64
CA SER A 129 -4.58 1.31 -24.61
C SER A 129 -5.60 0.86 -25.65
N ASP A 130 -5.11 0.47 -26.82
CA ASP A 130 -5.89 -0.39 -27.73
C ASP A 130 -6.15 -1.75 -27.05
N TRP A 131 -7.04 -2.55 -27.66
CA TRP A 131 -7.23 -3.95 -27.26
C TRP A 131 -6.00 -4.78 -27.61
N LEU A 132 -5.38 -5.38 -26.60
CA LEU A 132 -4.17 -6.19 -26.69
C LEU A 132 -4.51 -7.67 -26.57
N SER A 133 -3.80 -8.50 -27.34
CA SER A 133 -3.85 -9.96 -27.19
C SER A 133 -3.08 -10.38 -25.93
N ARG A 134 -3.71 -11.19 -25.07
CA ARG A 134 -3.08 -11.71 -23.83
C ARG A 134 -1.91 -12.63 -24.13
N GLU A 135 -2.00 -13.47 -25.15
CA GLU A 135 -0.93 -14.40 -25.56
C GLU A 135 0.33 -13.64 -25.98
N LYS A 136 0.18 -12.63 -26.84
CA LYS A 136 1.30 -11.84 -27.36
C LYS A 136 1.89 -10.85 -26.35
N ASN A 137 1.11 -10.47 -25.33
CA ASN A 137 1.49 -9.44 -24.35
C ASN A 137 1.39 -9.97 -22.91
N ALA A 138 1.72 -11.24 -22.69
CA ALA A 138 1.54 -11.92 -21.40
C ALA A 138 2.32 -11.21 -20.28
N ASN A 139 3.59 -10.89 -20.50
CA ASN A 139 4.45 -10.22 -19.51
C ASN A 139 3.92 -8.81 -19.18
N CYS A 140 3.46 -8.07 -20.18
CA CYS A 140 2.86 -6.76 -20.00
C CYS A 140 1.56 -6.85 -19.19
N PHE A 141 0.67 -7.79 -19.54
CA PHE A 141 -0.58 -8.03 -18.82
C PHE A 141 -0.31 -8.34 -17.35
N GLN A 142 0.61 -9.28 -17.09
CA GLN A 142 0.99 -9.67 -15.72
C GLN A 142 1.57 -8.49 -14.94
N GLY A 143 2.45 -7.69 -15.56
CA GLY A 143 3.00 -6.49 -14.97
C GLY A 143 1.93 -5.48 -14.58
N ILE A 144 1.00 -5.17 -15.49
CA ILE A 144 -0.09 -4.21 -15.23
C ILE A 144 -1.05 -4.72 -14.15
N CYS A 145 -1.43 -6.00 -14.19
CA CYS A 145 -2.23 -6.63 -13.14
C CYS A 145 -1.56 -6.53 -11.76
N THR A 146 -0.24 -6.74 -11.72
CA THR A 146 0.52 -6.67 -10.47
C THR A 146 0.57 -5.27 -9.92
N LEU A 147 0.79 -4.27 -10.78
CA LEU A 147 0.74 -2.86 -10.39
C LEU A 147 -0.64 -2.48 -9.86
N GLN A 148 -1.70 -2.85 -10.57
CA GLN A 148 -3.07 -2.54 -10.15
C GLN A 148 -3.40 -3.15 -8.78
N VAL A 149 -3.14 -4.44 -8.58
CA VAL A 149 -3.43 -5.11 -7.30
C VAL A 149 -2.57 -4.53 -6.18
N THR A 150 -1.31 -4.19 -6.47
CA THR A 150 -0.43 -3.57 -5.50
C THR A 150 -0.92 -2.18 -5.09
N GLN A 151 -1.36 -1.36 -6.05
CA GLN A 151 -1.94 -0.05 -5.77
C GLN A 151 -3.18 -0.17 -4.90
N GLN A 152 -4.09 -1.09 -5.23
CA GLN A 152 -5.28 -1.34 -4.42
C GLN A 152 -4.92 -1.79 -3.00
N PHE A 153 -3.94 -2.68 -2.86
CA PHE A 153 -3.48 -3.14 -1.56
C PHE A 153 -2.89 -1.99 -0.72
N GLU A 154 -2.08 -1.13 -1.33
CA GLU A 154 -1.52 0.06 -0.67
C GLU A 154 -2.63 1.05 -0.25
N ASP A 155 -3.64 1.24 -1.08
CA ASP A 155 -4.80 2.10 -0.78
C ASP A 155 -5.66 1.54 0.36
N ASP A 156 -5.87 0.22 0.39
CA ASP A 156 -6.58 -0.47 1.47
C ASP A 156 -5.80 -0.38 2.78
N LEU A 157 -4.46 -0.50 2.72
CA LEU A 157 -3.59 -0.33 3.88
C LEU A 157 -3.58 1.11 4.41
N TYR A 158 -3.74 2.11 3.54
CA TYR A 158 -3.78 3.53 3.96
C TYR A 158 -4.91 3.82 4.95
N GLN A 159 -5.96 2.99 4.97
CA GLN A 159 -7.02 3.05 5.99
C GLN A 159 -6.54 2.68 7.41
N TYR A 160 -5.32 2.15 7.54
CA TYR A 160 -4.73 1.63 8.77
C TYR A 160 -3.34 2.24 9.05
N PRO A 161 -3.22 3.58 9.11
CA PRO A 161 -1.93 4.30 9.16
C PRO A 161 -1.08 3.98 10.39
N GLN A 162 -1.69 3.51 11.48
CA GLN A 162 -1.01 3.11 12.71
C GLN A 162 -0.20 1.81 12.57
N TYR A 163 -0.48 1.00 11.55
CA TYR A 163 0.26 -0.23 11.24
C TYR A 163 1.28 -0.04 10.11
N LEU A 164 1.24 1.11 9.43
CA LEU A 164 2.17 1.52 8.37
C LEU A 164 3.42 2.23 8.90
N ASP A 165 3.47 2.49 10.20
CA ASP A 165 4.49 3.27 10.89
C ASP A 165 4.85 2.58 12.22
N THR A 166 6.11 2.16 12.34
CA THR A 166 6.62 1.41 13.50
C THR A 166 6.43 2.18 14.80
N ASP A 167 6.66 3.49 14.80
CA ASP A 167 6.54 4.31 16.00
C ASP A 167 5.08 4.42 16.47
N LYS A 168 4.15 4.54 15.50
CA LYS A 168 2.71 4.53 15.80
C LYS A 168 2.26 3.18 16.32
N LEU A 169 2.78 2.07 15.78
CA LEU A 169 2.46 0.74 16.28
C LEU A 169 2.95 0.55 17.70
N ILE A 170 4.21 0.90 17.98
CA ILE A 170 4.80 0.77 19.32
C ILE A 170 3.94 1.56 20.31
N LYS A 171 3.58 2.80 19.98
CA LYS A 171 2.73 3.64 20.82
C LYS A 171 1.35 3.00 21.07
N LEU A 172 0.68 2.48 20.04
CA LEU A 172 -0.59 1.79 20.18
C LEU A 172 -0.45 0.55 21.09
N ARG A 173 0.62 -0.22 20.91
CA ARG A 173 0.86 -1.43 21.70
C ARG A 173 1.05 -1.10 23.16
N ILE A 174 1.90 -0.11 23.50
CA ILE A 174 2.09 0.34 24.88
C ILE A 174 0.76 0.75 25.52
N GLN A 175 -0.07 1.53 24.80
CA GLN A 175 -1.39 1.94 25.29
C GLN A 175 -2.30 0.75 25.61
N THR A 176 -2.13 -0.38 24.90
CA THR A 176 -2.94 -1.58 25.16
C THR A 176 -2.32 -2.51 26.21
N MET A 177 -1.00 -2.50 26.38
CA MET A 177 -0.26 -3.39 27.29
C MET A 177 -0.65 -3.23 28.76
N SER A 178 -1.07 -2.03 29.18
CA SER A 178 -1.58 -1.76 30.51
C SER A 178 -2.74 -0.78 30.47
N ASP A 179 -3.68 -0.91 31.40
CA ASP A 179 -4.76 0.06 31.60
C ASP A 179 -4.35 1.19 32.57
N GLU A 180 -3.16 1.10 33.17
CA GLU A 180 -2.63 2.08 34.13
C GLU A 180 -1.67 3.08 33.43
N PRO A 181 -1.98 4.40 33.40
CA PRO A 181 -1.15 5.40 32.71
C PRO A 181 0.29 5.50 33.21
N GLU A 182 0.52 5.23 34.49
CA GLU A 182 1.87 5.24 35.07
C GLU A 182 2.73 4.10 34.53
N VAL A 183 2.14 2.91 34.35
CA VAL A 183 2.81 1.77 33.72
C VAL A 183 3.08 2.07 32.24
N GLN A 184 2.13 2.69 31.53
CA GLN A 184 2.32 3.08 30.14
C GLN A 184 3.52 4.04 29.99
N ARG A 185 3.64 5.06 30.85
CA ARG A 185 4.81 5.96 30.84
C ARG A 185 6.11 5.22 31.14
N MET A 186 6.12 4.34 32.12
CA MET A 186 7.30 3.52 32.42
C MET A 186 7.71 2.64 31.23
N LEU A 187 6.74 2.08 30.49
CA LEU A 187 7.02 1.32 29.26
C LEU A 187 7.63 2.22 28.18
N GLU A 188 7.09 3.43 27.98
CA GLU A 188 7.63 4.43 27.03
C GLU A 188 9.07 4.83 27.39
N ASP A 189 9.32 5.15 28.66
CA ASP A 189 10.62 5.60 29.16
C ASP A 189 11.71 4.51 29.08
N ASN A 190 11.31 3.24 29.08
CA ASN A 190 12.21 2.09 29.09
C ASN A 190 12.23 1.30 27.77
N LEU A 191 11.72 1.87 26.68
CA LEU A 191 11.62 1.19 25.38
C LEU A 191 12.92 0.50 24.94
N LYS A 192 14.06 1.19 25.07
CA LYS A 192 15.38 0.70 24.65
C LYS A 192 16.20 0.11 25.79
N ASN A 193 15.63 -0.04 26.97
CA ASN A 193 16.36 -0.49 28.15
C ASN A 193 16.55 -2.02 28.10
N PRO A 194 17.79 -2.54 28.03
CA PRO A 194 18.06 -3.97 27.95
C PRO A 194 17.69 -4.74 29.23
N ALA A 195 17.45 -4.05 30.34
CA ALA A 195 16.91 -4.65 31.56
C ALA A 195 15.58 -5.38 31.31
N PHE A 196 14.78 -4.90 30.36
CA PHE A 196 13.51 -5.50 29.95
C PHE A 196 13.63 -6.37 28.69
N SER A 197 14.75 -7.09 28.55
CA SER A 197 14.98 -8.07 27.47
C SER A 197 14.37 -9.45 27.80
N GLY A 198 14.18 -10.28 26.78
CA GLY A 198 13.73 -11.67 26.94
C GLY A 198 14.72 -12.54 27.72
N LEU A 199 16.01 -12.21 27.67
CA LEU A 199 17.06 -12.86 28.47
C LEU A 199 16.90 -12.56 29.97
N ASN A 200 16.45 -11.35 30.31
CA ASN A 200 16.25 -10.92 31.69
C ASN A 200 14.88 -11.30 32.26
N LEU A 201 13.96 -11.85 31.45
CA LEU A 201 12.66 -12.30 31.91
C LEU A 201 12.80 -13.54 32.80
N ILE A 202 12.39 -13.42 34.06
CA ILE A 202 12.40 -14.49 35.04
C ILE A 202 11.13 -15.32 34.88
N GLU A 203 9.96 -14.69 35.03
CA GLU A 203 8.67 -15.38 35.06
C GLU A 203 7.50 -14.47 34.68
N ILE A 204 6.36 -15.11 34.39
CA ILE A 204 5.07 -14.46 34.14
C ILE A 204 4.05 -15.05 35.12
N LYS A 205 3.40 -14.20 35.92
CA LYS A 205 2.43 -14.61 36.94
C LYS A 205 1.12 -13.87 36.80
N ASP A 206 0.01 -14.61 36.74
CA ASP A 206 -1.32 -14.02 36.83
C ASP A 206 -1.60 -13.53 38.24
N LEU A 207 -2.09 -12.29 38.36
CA LEU A 207 -2.56 -11.77 39.64
C LEU A 207 -4.01 -12.23 39.87
N PRO A 208 -4.38 -12.57 41.12
CA PRO A 208 -5.76 -12.89 41.44
C PRO A 208 -6.66 -11.71 41.05
N SER A 209 -7.79 -12.02 40.40
CA SER A 209 -8.82 -11.02 40.12
C SER A 209 -9.39 -10.57 41.46
N GLU A 210 -9.20 -9.30 41.84
CA GLU A 210 -9.91 -8.76 43.00
C GLU A 210 -11.41 -8.72 42.65
N GLU A 211 -12.22 -9.48 43.39
CA GLU A 211 -13.67 -9.53 43.21
C GLU A 211 -14.24 -8.09 43.16
N GLY A 212 -14.79 -7.71 42.00
CA GLY A 212 -15.42 -6.41 41.79
C GLY A 212 -14.55 -5.32 41.14
N ARG A 213 -13.26 -5.54 40.88
CA ARG A 213 -12.46 -4.65 40.01
C ARG A 213 -12.21 -5.31 38.66
N GLY A 214 -12.70 -4.71 37.59
CA GLY A 214 -12.52 -5.18 36.20
C GLY A 214 -11.07 -5.15 35.67
N ASN A 215 -10.07 -5.04 36.54
CA ASN A 215 -8.65 -4.89 36.19
C ASN A 215 -7.90 -6.20 36.41
N ASN A 216 -8.22 -7.21 35.60
CA ASN A 216 -7.39 -8.42 35.55
C ASN A 216 -6.00 -8.03 35.06
N CYS A 217 -4.97 -8.35 35.83
CA CYS A 217 -3.57 -8.05 35.49
C CYS A 217 -2.70 -9.30 35.60
N PHE A 218 -1.56 -9.28 34.93
CA PHE A 218 -0.47 -10.23 35.15
C PHE A 218 0.84 -9.46 35.33
N VAL A 219 1.82 -10.09 35.96
CA VAL A 219 3.14 -9.51 36.18
C VAL A 219 4.15 -10.26 35.33
N ALA A 220 4.94 -9.51 34.56
CA ALA A 220 6.18 -10.00 33.98
C ALA A 220 7.34 -9.54 34.87
N GLU A 221 8.06 -10.49 35.45
CA GLU A 221 9.19 -10.23 36.35
C GLU A 221 10.49 -10.37 35.58
N PHE A 222 11.32 -9.33 35.65
CA PHE A 222 12.65 -9.26 35.06
C PHE A 222 13.70 -9.13 36.17
N ASN A 223 14.97 -9.40 35.86
CA ASN A 223 16.08 -9.26 36.81
C ASN A 223 16.08 -7.90 37.53
N ASP A 224 15.82 -6.81 36.81
CA ASP A 224 15.90 -5.44 37.33
C ASP A 224 14.55 -4.72 37.37
N GLY A 225 13.42 -5.44 37.44
CA GLY A 225 12.12 -4.79 37.55
C GLY A 225 10.92 -5.69 37.31
N LYS A 226 9.72 -5.12 37.48
CA LYS A 226 8.44 -5.82 37.23
C LYS A 226 7.53 -4.94 36.39
N LEU A 227 6.86 -5.56 35.43
CA LEU A 227 5.83 -4.90 34.61
C LEU A 227 4.46 -5.47 34.97
N LYS A 228 3.56 -4.59 35.45
CA LYS A 228 2.15 -4.95 35.71
C LYS A 228 1.33 -4.68 34.46
N LEU A 229 0.94 -5.74 33.77
CA LEU A 229 0.35 -5.70 32.44
C LEU A 229 -1.13 -6.12 32.48
N SER A 230 -1.92 -5.59 31.54
CA SER A 230 -3.34 -5.89 31.43
C SER A 230 -3.55 -7.33 30.98
N ASN A 231 -4.36 -8.06 31.75
CA ASN A 231 -4.87 -9.40 31.44
C ASN A 231 -6.35 -9.36 31.03
N ARG A 232 -6.86 -8.17 30.66
CA ARG A 232 -8.19 -8.03 30.05
C ARG A 232 -8.18 -8.72 28.69
N ARG A 233 -9.27 -9.42 28.36
CA ARG A 233 -9.43 -10.09 27.05
C ARG A 233 -9.12 -9.10 25.93
N ALA A 234 -8.10 -9.40 25.13
CA ALA A 234 -7.72 -8.60 23.98
C ALA A 234 -8.85 -8.57 22.96
N THR A 235 -9.19 -7.37 22.49
CA THR A 235 -9.97 -7.17 21.27
C THR A 235 -9.06 -7.17 20.04
N VAL A 236 -9.64 -7.17 18.84
CA VAL A 236 -8.89 -7.35 17.58
C VAL A 236 -7.79 -6.29 17.45
N GLY A 237 -6.53 -6.75 17.36
CA GLY A 237 -5.34 -5.89 17.22
C GLY A 237 -4.71 -5.38 18.51
N GLU A 238 -5.30 -5.62 19.68
CA GLU A 238 -4.71 -5.20 20.96
C GLU A 238 -3.56 -6.11 21.39
N PHE A 239 -2.49 -5.52 21.93
CA PHE A 239 -1.31 -6.24 22.43
C PHE A 239 -1.32 -6.31 23.96
N ARG A 240 -2.20 -7.17 24.48
CA ARG A 240 -2.41 -7.41 25.92
C ARG A 240 -2.76 -8.87 26.17
N ALA A 241 -2.81 -9.30 27.43
CA ALA A 241 -3.19 -10.67 27.83
C ALA A 241 -2.45 -11.75 27.02
N GLU A 242 -3.17 -12.73 26.47
CA GLU A 242 -2.59 -13.90 25.79
C GLU A 242 -1.62 -13.54 24.64
N PRO A 243 -1.95 -12.65 23.69
CA PRO A 243 -0.98 -12.17 22.70
C PRO A 243 0.35 -11.66 23.28
N LEU A 244 0.28 -10.88 24.36
CA LEU A 244 1.46 -10.32 25.01
C LEU A 244 2.24 -11.39 25.79
N LYS A 245 1.54 -12.29 26.49
CA LYS A 245 2.16 -13.44 27.19
C LYS A 245 2.92 -14.33 26.21
N GLN A 246 2.31 -14.69 25.08
CA GLN A 246 2.95 -15.50 24.06
C GLN A 246 4.20 -14.82 23.49
N ALA A 247 4.16 -13.50 23.26
CA ALA A 247 5.33 -12.75 22.80
C ALA A 247 6.46 -12.73 23.85
N LEU A 248 6.12 -12.50 25.12
CA LEU A 248 7.09 -12.55 26.23
C LEU A 248 7.72 -13.95 26.38
N LEU A 249 6.92 -15.02 26.26
CA LEU A 249 7.38 -16.40 26.40
C LEU A 249 8.35 -16.84 25.29
N LYS A 250 8.29 -16.24 24.10
CA LYS A 250 9.28 -16.49 23.03
C LYS A 250 10.69 -16.04 23.42
N ARG A 251 10.82 -15.04 24.31
CA ARG A 251 12.09 -14.45 24.79
C ARG A 251 13.03 -13.93 23.69
N ASP A 252 12.54 -13.80 22.47
CA ASP A 252 13.31 -13.36 21.30
C ASP A 252 13.20 -11.84 21.12
N PHE A 253 13.74 -11.08 22.07
CA PHE A 253 13.79 -9.62 22.02
C PHE A 253 14.85 -9.06 22.99
N ASP A 254 15.59 -8.04 22.54
CA ASP A 254 16.66 -7.39 23.30
C ASP A 254 16.13 -6.25 24.20
N ASN A 255 14.92 -5.74 23.93
CA ASN A 255 14.27 -4.67 24.71
C ASN A 255 12.77 -4.58 24.38
N LEU A 256 12.06 -3.66 25.04
CA LEU A 256 10.61 -3.45 24.88
C LEU A 256 10.23 -2.88 23.51
N GLU A 257 11.08 -2.06 22.89
CA GLU A 257 10.90 -1.56 21.53
C GLU A 257 10.85 -2.72 20.54
N GLN A 258 11.79 -3.66 20.66
CA GLN A 258 11.84 -4.86 19.86
C GLN A 258 10.66 -5.78 20.17
N LEU A 259 10.26 -5.98 21.44
CA LEU A 259 9.05 -6.74 21.78
C LEU A 259 7.79 -6.13 21.14
N CYS A 260 7.63 -4.80 21.25
CA CYS A 260 6.55 -4.05 20.64
C CYS A 260 6.63 -4.06 19.11
N SER A 261 7.77 -4.35 18.51
CA SER A 261 7.93 -4.50 17.07
C SER A 261 7.72 -5.96 16.60
N LEU A 262 8.10 -6.95 17.42
CA LEU A 262 8.15 -8.39 17.12
C LEU A 262 6.94 -9.21 17.58
N GLY A 263 5.96 -8.64 18.32
CA GLY A 263 4.66 -9.28 18.61
C GLY A 263 3.91 -9.73 17.33
N LEU A 264 2.66 -10.20 17.36
CA LEU A 264 1.86 -10.56 16.15
C LEU A 264 2.02 -9.50 15.03
N GLY A 265 2.96 -9.72 14.11
CA GLY A 265 3.87 -8.68 13.57
C GLY A 265 3.25 -7.41 13.01
N LEU A 266 4.09 -6.39 12.96
CA LEU A 266 3.86 -5.25 12.07
C LEU A 266 3.87 -5.82 10.64
N MET A 267 2.72 -5.72 9.95
CA MET A 267 2.58 -6.24 8.59
C MET A 267 2.97 -7.73 8.47
N THR A 268 2.28 -8.62 9.20
CA THR A 268 2.32 -10.08 8.93
C THR A 268 0.93 -10.62 8.63
N LYS A 269 0.86 -11.78 7.95
CA LYS A 269 -0.41 -12.52 7.72
C LYS A 269 -1.12 -12.90 9.03
N GLU A 270 -0.37 -12.95 10.12
CA GLU A 270 -0.86 -13.25 11.47
C GLU A 270 -1.54 -12.05 12.14
N ASN A 271 -1.35 -10.83 11.63
CA ASN A 271 -2.04 -9.66 12.14
C ASN A 271 -3.52 -9.75 11.72
N PRO A 272 -4.47 -9.92 12.66
CA PRO A 272 -5.87 -10.20 12.34
C PRO A 272 -6.60 -9.04 11.65
N LEU A 273 -6.08 -7.81 11.75
CA LEU A 273 -6.62 -6.65 11.04
C LEU A 273 -6.12 -6.57 9.59
N LEU A 274 -4.91 -7.06 9.33
CA LEU A 274 -4.32 -7.07 8.00
C LEU A 274 -4.68 -8.34 7.24
N SER A 275 -4.82 -9.48 7.94
CA SER A 275 -5.11 -10.80 7.35
C SER A 275 -6.24 -10.79 6.30
N PRO A 276 -7.39 -10.11 6.51
CA PRO A 276 -8.43 -10.02 5.49
C PRO A 276 -8.02 -9.23 4.24
N ILE A 277 -7.34 -8.10 4.43
CA ILE A 277 -6.83 -7.25 3.32
C ILE A 277 -5.80 -8.03 2.50
N ILE A 278 -4.95 -8.80 3.20
CA ILE A 278 -3.93 -9.65 2.59
C ILE A 278 -4.59 -10.77 1.79
N ALA A 279 -5.52 -11.50 2.41
CA ALA A 279 -6.20 -12.62 1.77
C ALA A 279 -6.96 -12.16 0.53
N PHE A 280 -7.63 -11.01 0.59
CA PHE A 280 -8.32 -10.41 -0.54
C PHE A 280 -7.36 -10.01 -1.67
N SER A 281 -6.26 -9.33 -1.33
CA SER A 281 -5.26 -8.90 -2.33
C SER A 281 -4.52 -10.09 -2.95
N GLU A 282 -4.19 -11.10 -2.16
CA GLU A 282 -3.60 -12.35 -2.64
C GLU A 282 -4.54 -13.10 -3.58
N MET A 283 -5.83 -13.20 -3.21
CA MET A 283 -6.86 -13.81 -4.05
C MET A 283 -7.03 -13.04 -5.36
N ASN A 284 -7.11 -11.71 -5.32
CA ASN A 284 -7.24 -10.88 -6.53
C ASN A 284 -6.01 -11.02 -7.44
N LEU A 285 -4.81 -11.05 -6.87
CA LEU A 285 -3.58 -11.27 -7.62
C LEU A 285 -3.60 -12.66 -8.30
N LYS A 286 -3.97 -13.71 -7.55
CA LYS A 286 -4.07 -15.07 -8.08
C LYS A 286 -5.12 -15.21 -9.18
N GLN A 287 -6.30 -14.62 -8.98
CA GLN A 287 -7.38 -14.63 -9.97
C GLN A 287 -6.99 -13.89 -11.24
N ARG A 288 -6.42 -12.67 -11.12
CA ARG A 288 -6.01 -11.87 -12.29
C ARG A 288 -4.84 -12.48 -13.05
N LEU A 289 -3.90 -13.11 -12.35
CA LEU A 289 -2.75 -13.78 -12.96
C LEU A 289 -3.05 -15.24 -13.36
N ASN A 290 -4.27 -15.74 -13.11
CA ASN A 290 -4.68 -17.13 -13.33
C ASN A 290 -3.72 -18.17 -12.70
N ILE A 291 -3.10 -17.83 -11.56
CA ILE A 291 -2.05 -18.63 -10.91
C ILE A 291 -2.60 -19.98 -10.39
N GLU A 292 -3.91 -20.10 -10.17
CA GLU A 292 -4.52 -21.35 -9.69
C GLU A 292 -4.71 -22.42 -10.78
N ILE A 293 -4.44 -22.14 -12.06
CA ILE A 293 -4.60 -23.13 -13.12
C ILE A 293 -3.39 -23.09 -14.07
N SER A 294 -2.34 -23.84 -13.74
CA SER A 294 -1.84 -24.96 -14.56
C SER A 294 -0.43 -25.38 -14.14
N LYS A 295 -0.28 -26.67 -13.84
CA LYS A 295 1.02 -27.34 -13.60
C LYS A 295 1.91 -27.41 -14.86
N SER A 296 1.71 -26.58 -15.87
CA SER A 296 2.40 -26.76 -17.15
C SER A 296 2.70 -25.44 -17.84
N LEU A 297 3.98 -25.29 -18.14
CA LEU A 297 4.66 -24.33 -19.02
C LEU A 297 5.00 -22.96 -18.38
N ASP A 298 6.31 -22.68 -18.36
CA ASP A 298 7.00 -21.38 -18.25
C ASP A 298 6.74 -20.49 -17.01
N HIS A 299 6.36 -21.10 -15.89
CA HIS A 299 6.11 -20.40 -14.62
C HIS A 299 7.33 -19.72 -13.96
N HIS A 300 8.58 -20.06 -14.34
CA HIS A 300 9.76 -19.56 -13.62
C HIS A 300 10.08 -18.10 -13.96
N HIS A 301 10.11 -17.71 -15.24
CA HIS A 301 10.43 -16.34 -15.64
C HIS A 301 9.37 -15.32 -15.19
N ASN A 302 8.09 -15.69 -15.26
CA ASN A 302 6.99 -14.82 -14.85
C ASN A 302 6.93 -14.63 -13.33
N LEU A 303 7.16 -15.69 -12.56
CA LEU A 303 7.21 -15.60 -11.11
C LEU A 303 8.43 -14.80 -10.65
N ASP A 304 9.58 -14.95 -11.30
CA ASP A 304 10.79 -14.20 -10.96
C ASP A 304 10.65 -12.70 -11.27
N PHE A 305 9.95 -12.35 -12.35
CA PHE A 305 9.59 -10.96 -12.66
C PHE A 305 8.65 -10.36 -11.60
N LEU A 306 7.61 -11.09 -11.19
CA LEU A 306 6.69 -10.67 -10.13
C LEU A 306 7.41 -10.48 -8.79
N LYS A 307 8.26 -11.44 -8.42
CA LYS A 307 9.09 -11.35 -7.21
C LYS A 307 9.99 -10.13 -7.25
N THR A 308 10.64 -9.86 -8.38
CA THR A 308 11.49 -8.68 -8.55
C THR A 308 10.67 -7.41 -8.34
N LEU A 309 9.51 -7.28 -8.99
CA LEU A 309 8.64 -6.10 -8.87
C LEU A 309 8.14 -5.88 -7.44
N LEU A 310 7.78 -6.95 -6.72
CA LEU A 310 7.27 -6.88 -5.36
C LEU A 310 8.37 -6.74 -4.31
N SER A 311 9.61 -7.13 -4.62
CA SER A 311 10.75 -7.07 -3.70
C SER A 311 11.27 -5.64 -3.47
N VAL A 312 11.02 -4.74 -4.41
CA VAL A 312 11.42 -3.33 -4.31
C VAL A 312 10.34 -2.41 -3.75
N ARG A 313 9.17 -2.97 -3.37
CA ARG A 313 8.03 -2.23 -2.84
C ARG A 313 7.91 -2.40 -1.34
N PRO A 314 8.40 -1.44 -0.52
CA PRO A 314 8.19 -1.47 0.91
C PRO A 314 6.71 -1.21 1.23
N ILE A 315 6.23 -1.79 2.32
CA ILE A 315 4.90 -1.51 2.85
C ILE A 315 5.02 -0.35 3.83
N GLY A 316 4.41 0.80 3.51
CA GLY A 316 4.51 1.99 4.37
C GLY A 316 5.96 2.40 4.63
N LYS A 317 6.26 2.77 5.88
CA LYS A 317 7.63 3.11 6.33
C LYS A 317 8.35 1.94 7.01
N THR A 318 8.06 0.72 6.56
CA THR A 318 8.55 -0.51 7.19
C THR A 318 9.69 -1.14 6.40
N ASN A 319 10.43 -2.04 7.03
CA ASN A 319 11.46 -2.85 6.36
C ASN A 319 10.89 -4.10 5.64
N THR A 320 9.56 -4.25 5.60
CA THR A 320 8.87 -5.37 4.97
C THR A 320 8.43 -5.00 3.55
N THR A 321 8.83 -5.82 2.59
CA THR A 321 8.44 -5.67 1.18
C THR A 321 7.17 -6.46 0.89
N LEU A 322 6.39 -6.07 -0.13
CA LEU A 322 5.25 -6.85 -0.60
C LEU A 322 5.62 -8.30 -0.95
N CYS A 323 6.81 -8.54 -1.51
CA CYS A 323 7.26 -9.90 -1.84
C CYS A 323 7.34 -10.80 -0.60
N LYS A 324 8.04 -10.35 0.46
CA LYS A 324 8.10 -11.04 1.76
C LYS A 324 6.72 -11.20 2.37
N PHE A 325 5.93 -10.15 2.31
CA PHE A 325 4.61 -10.08 2.92
C PHE A 325 3.59 -11.05 2.29
N PHE A 326 3.61 -11.19 0.96
CA PHE A 326 2.79 -12.19 0.27
C PHE A 326 3.35 -13.62 0.40
N GLY A 327 4.57 -13.80 0.93
CA GLY A 327 5.23 -15.09 1.07
C GLY A 327 5.78 -15.63 -0.26
N LEU A 328 6.12 -14.74 -1.19
CA LEU A 328 6.63 -15.07 -2.52
C LEU A 328 8.17 -15.14 -2.55
N GLU A 329 8.82 -15.47 -1.43
CA GLU A 329 10.27 -15.38 -1.31
C GLU A 329 11.02 -16.17 -2.40
N MET A 330 12.15 -15.61 -2.84
CA MET A 330 13.08 -16.31 -3.71
C MET A 330 13.64 -17.50 -2.93
N ASN A 331 13.17 -18.72 -3.23
CA ASN A 331 13.86 -19.94 -2.85
C ASN A 331 15.23 -19.95 -3.51
N THR A 332 16.21 -19.31 -2.88
CA THR A 332 17.62 -19.50 -3.17
C THR A 332 18.02 -20.79 -2.47
N LYS A 333 17.62 -21.92 -3.05
CA LYS A 333 18.37 -23.15 -2.80
C LYS A 333 19.72 -22.97 -3.51
N ILE A 334 20.75 -22.71 -2.69
CA ILE A 334 22.17 -22.84 -3.06
C ILE A 334 22.43 -24.26 -3.54
#